data_AF-A0A926GE79-F1
#
_entry.id   AF-A0A926GE79-F1
#
_cell.length_a   1.000
_cell.length_b   1.000
_cell.length_c   1.000
_cell.angle_alpha   90.00
_cell.angle_beta   90.00
_cell.angle_gamma   90.00
#
_symmetry.space_group_name_H-M   'P 1'
#
loop_
_entity.id
_entity.type
_entity.pdbx_description
1 polymer ?
#
loop_
_entity_poly.entity_id
_entity_poly.type
_entity_poly.pdbx_seq_one_letter_code
_entity_poly.pdbx_strand_id
1 'polypeptide(L)'
;MSIVLSVTPPPIVPNSILRQHHAYEPSDTRFRACARLLQSIWRQQQGLEAGRHTTRRGGKRLVGSLLTTADAEVGCNFLSQDLFRLARLSVAYRQPGALIHAKRLIANALSSHPLAFNLFGPLALDHVLAARVLRLLLPQLPIADVRAIAFEFSPGRGAAELTGDGTAYDIAVSYERHDGAPAFVGIELKYSEGMGEAASNNVARYDDLAEASALYREPASALLQLPSIRQLVREHLLTQAALIRGDFAQADFVLIAPQHNDAVARAADLYQAQLNPCLPGHVPFAFLSLEQVIAAIDHAGARDHAHALHQRYTDWSAIDRLVGDFIDRRPPAETQGRSQPRFLQRHRHQSGRNSSRCDTSKVSAIS
;
A
#
# COMPACT_ATOMS: atom_id res chain seq x y z
N MET A 1 -18.58 -13.79 -9.84
CA MET A 1 -18.98 -13.26 -8.52
C MET A 1 -18.85 -11.76 -8.66
N SER A 2 -19.87 -10.95 -8.36
CA SER A 2 -19.72 -9.49 -8.44
C SER A 2 -18.66 -9.06 -7.41
N ILE A 3 -17.67 -8.27 -7.82
CA ILE A 3 -16.70 -7.66 -6.90
C ILE A 3 -17.45 -6.59 -6.11
N VAL A 4 -17.87 -6.92 -4.89
CA VAL A 4 -18.62 -6.00 -4.02
C VAL A 4 -17.63 -5.27 -3.13
N LEU A 5 -17.79 -3.95 -3.03
CA LEU A 5 -17.07 -3.14 -2.06
C LEU A 5 -17.48 -3.60 -0.64
N SER A 6 -16.53 -4.17 0.10
CA SER A 6 -16.77 -4.55 1.51
C SER A 6 -16.84 -3.28 2.36
N VAL A 7 -17.90 -3.16 3.16
CA VAL A 7 -18.03 -2.07 4.15
C VAL A 7 -17.35 -2.44 5.47
N THR A 8 -17.09 -3.73 5.70
CA THR A 8 -16.47 -4.23 6.93
C THR A 8 -14.95 -4.12 6.84
N PRO A 9 -14.28 -3.51 7.84
CA PRO A 9 -12.82 -3.42 7.84
C PRO A 9 -12.18 -4.80 8.02
N PRO A 10 -11.01 -5.07 7.40
CA PRO A 10 -10.30 -6.35 7.51
C PRO A 10 -10.08 -6.72 8.97
N PRO A 11 -10.20 -7.97 9.44
CA PRO A 11 -10.21 -8.31 10.88
C PRO A 11 -8.88 -8.02 11.60
N ILE A 12 -8.89 -8.02 12.94
CA ILE A 12 -7.64 -8.12 13.72
C ILE A 12 -7.26 -9.60 13.74
N VAL A 13 -6.21 -9.97 13.00
CA VAL A 13 -5.80 -11.37 12.89
C VAL A 13 -5.00 -11.81 14.13
N PRO A 14 -5.37 -12.91 14.80
CA PRO A 14 -4.58 -13.49 15.87
C PRO A 14 -3.12 -13.77 15.46
N ASN A 15 -2.17 -13.44 16.35
CA ASN A 15 -0.74 -13.63 16.10
C ASN A 15 -0.36 -15.10 15.79
N SER A 16 -1.08 -16.07 16.35
CA SER A 16 -0.88 -17.49 16.06
C SER A 16 -1.10 -17.81 14.58
N ILE A 17 -2.20 -17.30 13.99
CA ILE A 17 -2.50 -17.45 12.56
C ILE A 17 -1.41 -16.76 11.74
N LEU A 18 -1.08 -15.50 12.06
CA LEU A 18 -0.03 -14.78 11.33
C LEU A 18 1.31 -15.53 11.35
N ARG A 19 1.70 -16.12 12.48
CA ARG A 19 2.94 -16.91 12.59
C ARG A 19 2.88 -18.20 11.79
N GLN A 20 1.75 -18.91 11.80
CA GLN A 20 1.52 -20.13 11.03
C GLN A 20 1.73 -19.90 9.52
N HIS A 21 1.32 -18.74 9.01
CA HIS A 21 1.46 -18.37 7.60
C HIS A 21 2.72 -17.54 7.28
N HIS A 22 3.69 -17.46 8.21
CA HIS A 22 4.90 -16.64 8.08
C HIS A 22 4.60 -15.16 7.71
N ALA A 23 3.48 -14.64 8.20
CA ALA A 23 2.95 -13.31 7.95
C ALA A 23 2.97 -12.42 9.21
N TYR A 24 3.60 -12.84 10.30
CA TYR A 24 3.72 -12.01 11.49
C TYR A 24 4.84 -10.97 11.37
N GLU A 25 4.46 -9.70 11.50
CA GLU A 25 5.36 -8.56 11.57
C GLU A 25 4.82 -7.57 12.63
N PRO A 26 5.52 -7.32 13.75
CA PRO A 26 5.03 -6.47 14.84
C PRO A 26 4.72 -5.02 14.43
N SER A 27 5.38 -4.54 13.39
CA SER A 27 5.24 -3.16 12.90
C SER A 27 4.11 -2.98 11.87
N ASP A 28 3.43 -4.06 11.47
CA ASP A 28 2.35 -3.96 10.51
C ASP A 28 1.12 -3.28 11.13
N THR A 29 0.49 -2.41 10.35
CA THR A 29 -0.88 -1.95 10.64
C THR A 29 -1.86 -3.10 10.49
N ARG A 30 -3.09 -2.94 10.99
CA ARG A 30 -4.19 -3.91 10.82
C ARG A 30 -4.37 -4.31 9.34
N PHE A 31 -4.41 -3.32 8.45
CA PHE A 31 -4.50 -3.54 7.02
C PHE A 31 -3.28 -4.31 6.47
N ARG A 32 -2.06 -3.86 6.80
CA ARG A 32 -0.84 -4.47 6.28
C ARG A 32 -0.67 -5.92 6.72
N ALA A 33 -1.04 -6.25 7.95
CA ALA A 33 -1.04 -7.61 8.46
C ALA A 33 -2.00 -8.51 7.67
N CYS A 34 -3.19 -8.01 7.35
CA CYS A 34 -4.17 -8.71 6.50
C CYS A 34 -3.64 -8.87 5.07
N ALA A 35 -3.16 -7.81 4.44
CA ALA A 35 -2.58 -7.87 3.09
C ALA A 35 -1.41 -8.86 3.01
N ARG A 36 -0.52 -8.87 4.02
CA ARG A 36 0.59 -9.83 4.10
C ARG A 36 0.09 -11.26 4.22
N LEU A 37 -0.89 -11.51 5.09
CA LEU A 37 -1.49 -12.83 5.23
C LEU A 37 -2.16 -13.28 3.93
N LEU A 38 -2.86 -12.38 3.23
CA LEU A 38 -3.49 -12.69 1.95
C LEU A 38 -2.44 -13.11 0.90
N GLN A 39 -1.30 -12.42 0.81
CA GLN A 39 -0.21 -12.84 -0.06
C GLN A 39 0.37 -14.21 0.34
N SER A 40 0.48 -14.50 1.64
CA SER A 40 0.90 -15.83 2.12
C SER A 40 -0.09 -16.94 1.72
N ILE A 41 -1.39 -16.69 1.85
CA ILE A 41 -2.44 -17.64 1.47
C ILE A 41 -2.43 -17.87 -0.04
N TRP A 42 -2.40 -16.79 -0.83
CA TRP A 42 -2.31 -16.87 -2.29
C TRP A 42 -1.11 -17.72 -2.72
N ARG A 43 0.08 -17.44 -2.19
CA ARG A 43 1.30 -18.23 -2.47
C ARG A 43 1.10 -19.72 -2.16
N GLN A 44 0.50 -20.05 -1.02
CA GLN A 44 0.23 -21.44 -0.62
C GLN A 44 -0.76 -22.12 -1.57
N GLN A 45 -1.80 -21.41 -2.02
CA GLN A 45 -2.76 -21.92 -3.00
C GLN A 45 -2.11 -22.21 -4.36
N GLN A 46 -1.06 -21.47 -4.72
CA GLN A 46 -0.26 -21.74 -5.91
C GLN A 46 0.75 -22.89 -5.71
N GLY A 47 0.84 -23.50 -4.52
CA GLY A 47 1.81 -24.55 -4.21
C GLY A 47 3.26 -24.07 -4.11
N LEU A 48 3.49 -22.76 -3.99
CA LEU A 48 4.82 -22.16 -3.97
C LEU A 48 5.42 -22.17 -2.57
N GLU A 49 6.74 -22.23 -2.44
CA GLU A 49 7.45 -22.15 -1.16
C GLU A 49 7.69 -20.71 -0.70
N ALA A 50 7.83 -20.50 0.62
CA ALA A 50 8.08 -19.17 1.17
C ALA A 50 9.56 -18.77 1.00
N GLY A 51 9.77 -17.54 0.54
CA GLY A 51 11.09 -16.93 0.44
C GLY A 51 11.71 -16.63 1.80
N ARG A 52 13.01 -16.33 1.79
CA ARG A 52 13.79 -15.99 2.99
C ARG A 52 14.21 -14.53 2.98
N HIS A 53 14.01 -13.86 4.11
CA HIS A 53 14.54 -12.53 4.36
C HIS A 53 15.75 -12.60 5.30
N THR A 54 16.84 -11.95 4.93
CA THR A 54 18.03 -11.79 5.78
C THR A 54 17.87 -10.54 6.64
N THR A 55 17.81 -10.74 7.96
CA THR A 55 17.76 -9.64 8.93
C THR A 55 19.07 -8.85 8.96
N ARG A 56 19.05 -7.64 9.52
CA ARG A 56 20.25 -6.81 9.71
C ARG A 56 21.37 -7.51 10.50
N ARG A 57 21.02 -8.46 11.37
CA ARG A 57 21.96 -9.27 12.16
C ARG A 57 22.42 -10.54 11.43
N GLY A 58 22.12 -10.69 10.14
CA GLY A 58 22.51 -11.85 9.32
C GLY A 58 21.62 -13.09 9.47
N GLY A 59 20.71 -13.12 10.44
CA GLY A 59 19.75 -14.23 10.60
C GLY A 59 18.76 -14.30 9.45
N LYS A 60 18.42 -15.50 8.97
CA LYS A 60 17.43 -15.72 7.91
C LYS A 60 16.11 -16.20 8.51
N ARG A 61 14.99 -15.62 8.06
CA ARG A 61 13.64 -16.10 8.40
C ARG A 61 12.79 -16.28 7.15
N LEU A 62 11.84 -17.21 7.21
CA LEU A 62 10.80 -17.32 6.19
C LEU A 62 9.87 -16.10 6.26
N VAL A 63 9.47 -15.60 5.11
CA VAL A 63 8.48 -14.53 4.96
C VAL A 63 7.48 -15.00 3.92
N GLY A 64 6.23 -15.19 4.33
CA GLY A 64 5.22 -15.84 3.47
C GLY A 64 4.78 -14.99 2.27
N SER A 65 5.03 -13.68 2.30
CA SER A 65 4.82 -12.77 1.18
C SER A 65 6.03 -12.63 0.24
N LEU A 66 7.10 -13.39 0.46
CA LEU A 66 8.22 -13.49 -0.47
C LEU A 66 8.16 -14.83 -1.19
N LEU A 67 8.53 -14.85 -2.47
CA LEU A 67 8.80 -16.08 -3.21
C LEU A 67 10.25 -16.52 -3.04
N THR A 68 10.51 -17.79 -3.33
CA THR A 68 11.89 -18.26 -3.49
C THR A 68 12.53 -17.61 -4.72
N THR A 69 13.86 -17.62 -4.79
CA THR A 69 14.58 -17.13 -5.97
C THR A 69 14.18 -17.91 -7.22
N ALA A 70 14.08 -19.24 -7.13
CA ALA A 70 13.73 -20.08 -8.26
C ALA A 70 12.32 -19.76 -8.82
N ASP A 71 11.32 -19.67 -7.94
CA ASP A 71 9.94 -19.35 -8.34
C ASP A 71 9.84 -17.91 -8.90
N ALA A 72 10.57 -16.97 -8.29
CA ALA A 72 10.61 -15.59 -8.75
C ALA A 72 11.25 -15.47 -10.14
N GLU A 73 12.31 -16.22 -10.43
CA GLU A 73 13.03 -16.20 -11.71
C GLU A 73 12.22 -16.79 -12.88
N VAL A 74 11.23 -17.64 -12.60
CA VAL A 74 10.30 -18.17 -13.61
C VAL A 74 8.97 -17.42 -13.66
N GLY A 75 8.86 -16.30 -12.94
CA GLY A 75 7.74 -15.36 -13.06
C GLY A 75 6.52 -15.67 -12.21
N CYS A 76 6.62 -16.54 -11.19
CA CYS A 76 5.48 -16.93 -10.37
C CYS A 76 4.83 -15.78 -9.59
N ASN A 77 5.47 -14.60 -9.50
CA ASN A 77 4.87 -13.41 -8.88
C ASN A 77 3.89 -12.67 -9.80
N PHE A 78 3.77 -13.06 -11.06
CA PHE A 78 2.90 -12.42 -12.05
C PHE A 78 1.71 -13.33 -12.39
N LEU A 79 0.57 -12.71 -12.70
CA LEU A 79 -0.66 -13.46 -13.00
C LEU A 79 -0.62 -14.18 -14.36
N SER A 80 0.34 -13.83 -15.23
CA SER A 80 0.62 -14.58 -16.46
C SER A 80 2.08 -14.43 -16.88
N GLN A 81 2.55 -15.31 -17.76
CA GLN A 81 3.89 -15.24 -18.34
C GLN A 81 4.09 -14.01 -19.24
N ASP A 82 3.04 -13.51 -19.87
CA ASP A 82 3.11 -12.27 -20.65
C ASP A 82 3.36 -11.06 -19.75
N LEU A 83 2.76 -11.03 -18.56
CA LEU A 83 3.02 -9.98 -17.56
C LEU A 83 4.42 -10.06 -16.98
N PHE A 84 4.94 -11.28 -16.76
CA PHE A 84 6.34 -11.46 -16.38
C PHE A 84 7.29 -10.98 -17.48
N ARG A 85 7.01 -11.33 -18.74
CA ARG A 85 7.79 -10.86 -19.89
C ARG A 85 7.75 -9.34 -20.00
N LEU A 86 6.57 -8.72 -19.86
CA LEU A 86 6.40 -7.27 -19.84
C LEU A 86 7.25 -6.65 -18.73
N ALA A 87 7.16 -7.15 -17.50
CA ALA A 87 7.95 -6.65 -16.38
C ALA A 87 9.47 -6.72 -16.64
N ARG A 88 9.95 -7.82 -17.23
CA ARG A 88 11.36 -7.95 -17.63
C ARG A 88 11.77 -6.95 -18.71
N LEU A 89 10.90 -6.72 -19.69
CA LEU A 89 11.15 -5.70 -20.72
C LEU A 89 11.17 -4.30 -20.12
N SER A 90 10.22 -3.97 -19.23
CA SER A 90 10.22 -2.68 -18.54
C SER A 90 11.47 -2.47 -17.70
N VAL A 91 11.99 -3.52 -17.04
CA VAL A 91 13.31 -3.44 -16.39
C VAL A 91 14.42 -3.15 -17.41
N ALA A 92 14.47 -3.89 -18.52
CA ALA A 92 15.55 -3.77 -19.49
C ALA A 92 15.58 -2.40 -20.20
N TYR A 93 14.41 -1.84 -20.50
CA TYR A 93 14.23 -0.60 -21.25
C TYR A 93 13.84 0.60 -20.37
N ARG A 94 13.99 0.49 -19.05
CA ARG A 94 13.66 1.57 -18.12
C ARG A 94 14.43 2.85 -18.44
N GLN A 95 13.78 4.00 -18.19
CA GLN A 95 14.44 5.30 -18.31
C GLN A 95 15.72 5.33 -17.45
N PRO A 96 16.82 5.97 -17.89
CA PRO A 96 17.98 6.21 -17.04
C PRO A 96 17.55 6.85 -15.71
N GLY A 97 17.98 6.29 -14.58
CA GLY A 97 17.61 6.77 -13.24
C GLY A 97 16.24 6.31 -12.70
N ALA A 98 15.48 5.50 -13.45
CA ALA A 98 14.27 4.85 -12.95
C ALA A 98 14.58 3.84 -11.84
N LEU A 99 13.80 3.82 -10.76
CA LEU A 99 14.06 3.05 -9.53
C LEU A 99 13.37 1.68 -9.53
N ILE A 100 13.48 0.95 -10.64
CA ILE A 100 12.98 -0.41 -10.73
C ILE A 100 13.95 -1.40 -10.06
N HIS A 101 13.61 -1.84 -8.85
CA HIS A 101 14.36 -2.85 -8.13
C HIS A 101 14.00 -4.27 -8.61
N ALA A 102 14.67 -4.76 -9.66
CA ALA A 102 14.36 -6.01 -10.34
C ALA A 102 14.12 -7.22 -9.42
N LYS A 103 14.97 -7.45 -8.41
CA LYS A 103 14.80 -8.56 -7.44
C LYS A 103 13.54 -8.41 -6.59
N ARG A 104 13.25 -7.19 -6.12
CA ARG A 104 12.03 -6.91 -5.32
C ARG A 104 10.79 -7.09 -6.18
N LEU A 105 10.82 -6.60 -7.42
CA LEU A 105 9.73 -6.71 -8.39
C LEU A 105 9.31 -8.18 -8.58
N ILE A 106 10.26 -9.08 -8.82
CA ILE A 106 9.93 -10.48 -9.12
C ILE A 106 9.67 -11.34 -7.87
N ALA A 107 10.14 -10.96 -6.68
CA ALA A 107 10.10 -11.84 -5.50
C ALA A 107 9.18 -11.36 -4.36
N ASN A 108 8.84 -10.07 -4.27
CA ASN A 108 8.03 -9.54 -3.17
C ASN A 108 6.56 -9.39 -3.56
N ALA A 109 5.71 -10.34 -3.17
CA ALA A 109 4.28 -10.32 -3.48
C ALA A 109 3.50 -9.23 -2.72
N LEU A 110 4.04 -8.71 -1.61
CA LEU A 110 3.45 -7.64 -0.80
C LEU A 110 4.08 -6.29 -1.17
N SER A 111 3.92 -5.87 -2.43
CA SER A 111 4.40 -4.56 -2.88
C SER A 111 3.55 -4.00 -4.01
N SER A 112 3.38 -2.68 -4.04
CA SER A 112 2.71 -1.98 -5.15
C SER A 112 3.39 -2.20 -6.50
N HIS A 113 4.71 -2.35 -6.51
CA HIS A 113 5.48 -2.46 -7.76
C HIS A 113 5.05 -3.67 -8.63
N PRO A 114 5.05 -4.93 -8.18
CA PRO A 114 4.47 -6.04 -8.96
C PRO A 114 2.94 -5.94 -9.11
N LEU A 115 2.23 -5.30 -8.18
CA LEU A 115 0.80 -5.04 -8.34
C LEU A 115 0.57 -4.12 -9.56
N ALA A 116 1.40 -3.11 -9.81
CA ALA A 116 1.29 -2.22 -10.97
C ALA A 116 1.30 -3.03 -12.27
N PHE A 117 2.25 -3.95 -12.42
CA PHE A 117 2.33 -4.84 -13.59
C PHE A 117 1.15 -5.82 -13.67
N ASN A 118 0.71 -6.39 -12.54
CA ASN A 118 -0.45 -7.28 -12.55
C ASN A 118 -1.77 -6.54 -12.86
N LEU A 119 -1.89 -5.28 -12.46
CA LEU A 119 -3.10 -4.47 -12.61
C LEU A 119 -3.18 -3.80 -13.98
N PHE A 120 -2.11 -3.14 -14.42
CA PHE A 120 -2.05 -2.36 -15.67
C PHE A 120 -1.34 -3.08 -16.81
N GLY A 121 -0.66 -4.19 -16.57
CA GLY A 121 0.02 -4.92 -17.63
C GLY A 121 -0.89 -5.48 -18.73
N PRO A 122 -2.08 -6.06 -18.44
CA PRO A 122 -3.01 -6.44 -19.49
C PRO A 122 -3.48 -5.24 -20.33
N LEU A 123 -3.63 -4.07 -19.71
CA LEU A 123 -4.02 -2.83 -20.37
C LEU A 123 -2.88 -2.30 -21.24
N ALA A 124 -1.62 -2.48 -20.82
CA ALA A 124 -0.45 -2.16 -21.62
C ALA A 124 -0.27 -3.09 -22.83
N LEU A 125 -0.80 -4.31 -22.76
CA LEU A 125 -0.77 -5.29 -23.84
C LEU A 125 -2.00 -5.18 -24.77
N ASP A 126 -3.11 -4.64 -24.28
CA ASP A 126 -4.35 -4.39 -25.03
C ASP A 126 -4.88 -2.97 -24.76
N HIS A 127 -4.57 -2.05 -25.67
CA HIS A 127 -4.97 -0.65 -25.57
C HIS A 127 -6.49 -0.43 -25.75
N VAL A 128 -7.21 -1.37 -26.39
CA VAL A 128 -8.67 -1.30 -26.50
C VAL A 128 -9.31 -1.63 -25.15
N LEU A 129 -8.78 -2.64 -24.45
CA LEU A 129 -9.14 -2.90 -23.05
C LEU A 129 -8.79 -1.68 -22.17
N ALA A 130 -7.59 -1.11 -22.32
CA ALA A 130 -7.19 0.08 -21.57
C ALA A 130 -8.17 1.24 -21.74
N ALA A 131 -8.53 1.57 -22.98
CA ALA A 131 -9.48 2.65 -23.27
C ALA A 131 -10.85 2.40 -22.65
N ARG A 132 -11.35 1.15 -22.65
CA ARG A 132 -12.62 0.80 -21.99
C ARG A 132 -12.53 0.96 -20.48
N VAL A 133 -11.47 0.47 -19.85
CA VAL A 133 -11.26 0.58 -18.40
C VAL A 133 -11.16 2.04 -17.97
N LEU A 134 -10.36 2.84 -18.67
CA LEU A 134 -10.17 4.26 -18.34
C LEU A 134 -11.46 5.08 -18.50
N ARG A 135 -12.29 4.80 -19.52
CA ARG A 135 -13.60 5.46 -19.67
C ARG A 135 -14.59 5.10 -18.55
N LEU A 136 -14.47 3.91 -17.96
CA LEU A 136 -15.28 3.51 -16.80
C LEU A 136 -14.81 4.23 -15.52
N LEU A 137 -13.50 4.37 -15.34
CA LEU A 137 -12.91 4.97 -14.13
C LEU A 137 -12.94 6.50 -14.14
N LEU A 138 -12.72 7.10 -15.30
CA LEU A 138 -12.55 8.54 -15.51
C LEU A 138 -13.39 8.96 -16.74
N PRO A 139 -14.72 8.97 -16.63
CA PRO A 139 -15.63 9.19 -17.76
C PRO A 139 -15.50 10.60 -18.38
N GLN A 140 -14.86 11.54 -17.69
CA GLN A 140 -14.57 12.87 -18.21
C GLN A 140 -13.44 12.89 -19.25
N LEU A 141 -12.63 11.84 -19.35
CA LEU A 141 -11.49 11.82 -20.27
C LEU A 141 -11.98 11.61 -21.72
N PRO A 142 -11.62 12.50 -22.65
CA PRO A 142 -12.07 12.41 -24.04
C PRO A 142 -11.20 11.43 -24.85
N ILE A 143 -11.01 10.19 -24.35
CA ILE A 143 -10.10 9.19 -24.91
C ILE A 143 -10.60 8.73 -26.27
N ALA A 144 -9.85 8.99 -27.34
CA ALA A 144 -10.02 8.34 -28.63
C ALA A 144 -9.27 7.00 -28.66
N ASP A 145 -7.96 7.03 -28.41
CA ASP A 145 -7.09 5.86 -28.44
C ASP A 145 -6.01 5.93 -27.36
N VAL A 146 -5.75 4.81 -26.69
CA VAL A 146 -4.62 4.69 -25.74
C VAL A 146 -3.37 4.39 -26.55
N ARG A 147 -2.34 5.21 -26.39
CA ARG A 147 -1.10 5.13 -27.17
C ARG A 147 -0.03 4.30 -26.47
N ALA A 148 0.11 4.43 -25.16
CA ALA A 148 1.03 3.61 -24.38
C ALA A 148 0.66 3.59 -22.89
N ILE A 149 1.08 2.53 -22.21
CA ILE A 149 1.14 2.45 -20.75
C ILE A 149 2.58 2.10 -20.35
N ALA A 150 3.23 3.01 -19.63
CA ALA A 150 4.59 2.87 -19.12
C ALA A 150 4.59 2.65 -17.61
N PHE A 151 5.64 1.99 -17.11
CA PHE A 151 5.84 1.70 -15.69
C PHE A 151 7.08 2.44 -15.18
N GLU A 152 7.00 3.01 -13.97
CA GLU A 152 8.07 3.80 -13.37
C GLU A 152 8.56 4.92 -14.32
N PHE A 153 7.64 5.83 -14.67
CA PHE A 153 7.84 6.79 -15.75
C PHE A 153 7.85 8.24 -15.27
N SER A 154 8.72 9.05 -15.87
CA SER A 154 8.75 10.50 -15.70
C SER A 154 8.78 11.19 -17.08
N PRO A 155 7.95 12.23 -17.33
CA PRO A 155 7.89 12.93 -18.63
C PRO A 155 9.15 13.79 -18.91
N GLY A 156 10.04 13.94 -17.93
CA GLY A 156 11.30 14.65 -18.11
C GLY A 156 12.16 14.52 -16.86
N ARG A 157 12.56 13.30 -16.54
CA ARG A 157 13.36 13.00 -15.33
C ARG A 157 14.57 13.91 -15.23
N GLY A 158 14.70 14.63 -14.11
CA GLY A 158 15.81 15.57 -13.87
C GLY A 158 15.76 16.87 -14.66
N ALA A 159 14.74 17.11 -15.49
CA ALA A 159 14.62 18.34 -16.26
C ALA A 159 14.31 19.53 -15.34
N ALA A 160 15.06 20.63 -15.50
CA ALA A 160 14.94 21.81 -14.64
C ALA A 160 13.60 22.54 -14.83
N GLU A 161 12.99 22.41 -16.02
CA GLU A 161 11.67 22.98 -16.33
C GLU A 161 10.54 22.22 -15.62
N LEU A 162 10.81 20.99 -15.14
CA LEU A 162 9.88 20.18 -14.34
C LEU A 162 10.32 20.20 -12.86
N THR A 163 10.23 19.09 -12.13
CA THR A 163 10.63 18.99 -10.71
C THR A 163 12.15 18.98 -10.51
N GLY A 164 12.95 18.88 -11.57
CA GLY A 164 14.42 18.87 -11.50
C GLY A 164 15.01 17.64 -10.78
N ASP A 165 14.21 16.60 -10.54
CA ASP A 165 14.64 15.43 -9.77
C ASP A 165 14.11 14.09 -10.35
N GLY A 166 14.26 13.02 -9.57
CA GLY A 166 13.87 11.67 -9.95
C GLY A 166 12.38 11.34 -9.81
N THR A 167 11.50 12.32 -9.57
CA THR A 167 10.06 12.09 -9.39
C THR A 167 9.47 11.41 -10.63
N ALA A 168 8.64 10.40 -10.40
CA ALA A 168 8.08 9.51 -11.41
C ALA A 168 6.78 8.90 -10.88
N TYR A 169 5.95 8.41 -11.80
CA TYR A 169 4.72 7.68 -11.50
C TYR A 169 4.97 6.18 -11.56
N ASP A 170 4.27 5.41 -10.73
CA ASP A 170 4.24 3.95 -10.86
C ASP A 170 3.72 3.51 -12.23
N ILE A 171 2.66 4.18 -12.72
CA ILE A 171 2.08 3.98 -14.06
C ILE A 171 1.87 5.32 -14.76
N ALA A 172 2.15 5.38 -16.05
CA ALA A 172 1.85 6.52 -16.91
C ALA A 172 1.11 6.07 -18.16
N VAL A 173 -0.03 6.71 -18.44
CA VAL A 173 -0.84 6.44 -19.64
C VAL A 173 -0.74 7.63 -20.57
N SER A 174 -0.31 7.41 -21.81
CA SER A 174 -0.48 8.39 -22.88
C SER A 174 -1.64 7.97 -23.77
N TYR A 175 -2.46 8.94 -24.16
CA TYR A 175 -3.61 8.71 -25.02
C TYR A 175 -3.82 9.90 -25.96
N GLU A 176 -4.55 9.66 -27.03
CA GLU A 176 -5.02 10.68 -27.95
C GLU A 176 -6.47 11.03 -27.62
N ARG A 177 -6.77 12.33 -27.62
CA ARG A 177 -8.12 12.86 -27.43
C ARG A 177 -8.96 12.73 -28.70
N HIS A 178 -10.28 12.87 -28.63
CA HIS A 178 -11.15 12.87 -29.81
C HIS A 178 -10.83 13.97 -30.85
N ASP A 179 -10.18 15.06 -30.44
CA ASP A 179 -9.70 16.12 -31.33
C ASP A 179 -8.28 15.88 -31.87
N GLY A 180 -7.69 14.70 -31.60
CA GLY A 180 -6.34 14.32 -32.03
C GLY A 180 -5.21 14.84 -31.14
N ALA A 181 -5.51 15.62 -30.09
CA ALA A 181 -4.48 16.17 -29.23
C ALA A 181 -3.93 15.13 -28.24
N PRO A 182 -2.62 15.15 -27.91
CA PRO A 182 -2.03 14.22 -26.96
C PRO A 182 -2.47 14.55 -25.52
N ALA A 183 -2.66 13.52 -24.71
CA ALA A 183 -3.05 13.65 -23.32
C ALA A 183 -2.41 12.57 -22.44
N PHE A 184 -2.44 12.80 -21.12
CA PHE A 184 -1.67 12.04 -20.14
C PHE A 184 -2.46 11.71 -18.88
N VAL A 185 -2.21 10.56 -18.28
CA VAL A 185 -2.62 10.24 -16.90
C VAL A 185 -1.41 9.71 -16.15
N GLY A 186 -0.99 10.45 -15.11
CA GLY A 186 0.01 9.99 -14.15
C GLY A 186 -0.67 9.26 -13.01
N ILE A 187 -0.20 8.07 -12.64
CA ILE A 187 -0.84 7.23 -11.65
C ILE A 187 0.18 6.76 -10.61
N GLU A 188 -0.09 7.11 -9.36
CA GLU A 188 0.60 6.56 -8.19
C GLU A 188 -0.20 5.41 -7.59
N LEU A 189 0.46 4.30 -7.27
CA LEU A 189 -0.21 3.09 -6.78
C LEU A 189 0.37 2.67 -5.42
N LYS A 190 -0.48 2.67 -4.40
CA LYS A 190 -0.15 2.06 -3.11
C LYS A 190 -0.82 0.69 -2.98
N TYR A 191 -0.12 -0.26 -2.37
CA TYR A 191 -0.75 -1.49 -1.91
C TYR A 191 -0.74 -1.55 -0.38
N SER A 192 0.38 -2.02 0.18
CA SER A 192 0.56 -2.25 1.62
C SER A 192 1.45 -1.19 2.28
N GLU A 193 2.10 -0.38 1.44
CA GLU A 193 2.92 0.75 1.81
C GLU A 193 2.08 1.82 2.50
N GLY A 194 2.71 2.57 3.41
CA GLY A 194 2.16 3.83 3.92
C GLY A 194 2.55 4.99 3.00
N MET A 195 2.14 6.19 3.37
CA MET A 195 2.42 7.42 2.60
C MET A 195 3.68 8.16 3.03
N GLY A 196 4.38 7.69 4.06
CA GLY A 196 5.51 8.42 4.65
C GLY A 196 6.69 8.52 3.68
N GLU A 197 6.98 9.73 3.23
CA GLU A 197 8.10 10.05 2.37
C GLU A 197 9.17 10.88 3.09
N ALA A 198 10.43 10.73 2.70
CA ALA A 198 11.54 11.58 3.15
C ALA A 198 11.44 12.98 2.53
N ALA A 199 12.03 13.99 3.19
CA ALA A 199 12.07 15.34 2.64
C ALA A 199 12.84 15.36 1.32
N SER A 200 12.40 16.21 0.39
CA SER A 200 13.11 16.44 -0.85
C SER A 200 14.36 17.27 -0.59
N ASN A 201 15.42 17.01 -1.36
CA ASN A 201 16.59 17.90 -1.39
C ASN A 201 16.37 19.13 -2.29
N ASN A 202 15.27 19.17 -3.04
CA ASN A 202 14.93 20.22 -4.01
C ASN A 202 13.73 21.07 -3.56
N VAL A 203 13.64 21.40 -2.27
CA VAL A 203 12.48 22.09 -1.67
C VAL A 203 12.16 23.38 -2.41
N ALA A 204 13.17 24.22 -2.69
CA ALA A 204 12.99 25.49 -3.40
C ALA A 204 12.28 25.32 -4.76
N ARG A 205 12.60 24.27 -5.53
CA ARG A 205 11.94 24.04 -6.81
C ARG A 205 10.47 23.66 -6.64
N TYR A 206 10.13 22.92 -5.58
CA TYR A 206 8.74 22.58 -5.29
C TYR A 206 7.96 23.80 -4.83
N ASP A 207 8.59 24.72 -4.08
CA ASP A 207 7.97 25.98 -3.68
C ASP A 207 7.70 26.86 -4.92
N ASP A 208 8.68 27.03 -5.82
CA ASP A 208 8.52 27.74 -7.09
C ASP A 208 7.38 27.16 -7.95
N LEU A 209 7.33 25.82 -8.05
CA LEU A 209 6.27 25.13 -8.80
C LEU A 209 4.92 25.27 -8.11
N ALA A 210 4.85 25.19 -6.78
CA ALA A 210 3.61 25.35 -6.03
C ALA A 210 3.00 26.73 -6.29
N GLU A 211 3.81 27.80 -6.25
CA GLU A 211 3.39 29.16 -6.57
C GLU A 211 2.92 29.29 -8.02
N ALA A 212 3.71 28.80 -8.98
CA ALA A 212 3.41 28.92 -10.41
C ALA A 212 2.23 28.05 -10.87
N SER A 213 1.93 26.97 -10.16
CA SER A 213 0.93 25.97 -10.55
C SER A 213 -0.52 26.41 -10.39
N ALA A 214 -0.79 27.34 -9.46
CA ALA A 214 -2.13 27.71 -8.98
C ALA A 214 -3.01 26.52 -8.52
N LEU A 215 -2.43 25.33 -8.29
CA LEU A 215 -3.13 24.14 -7.81
C LEU A 215 -3.64 24.29 -6.37
N TYR A 216 -2.90 25.01 -5.53
CA TYR A 216 -3.10 25.03 -4.08
C TYR A 216 -3.82 26.28 -3.61
N ARG A 217 -4.66 26.12 -2.58
CA ARG A 217 -5.34 27.23 -1.88
C ARG A 217 -4.34 28.16 -1.20
N GLU A 218 -3.30 27.56 -0.62
CA GLU A 218 -2.19 28.24 0.04
C GLU A 218 -0.89 27.53 -0.36
N PRO A 219 -0.21 27.99 -1.42
CA PRO A 219 1.02 27.37 -1.93
C PRO A 219 2.15 27.30 -0.88
N ALA A 220 2.19 28.21 0.09
CA ALA A 220 3.19 28.23 1.16
C ALA A 220 2.78 27.39 2.40
N SER A 221 1.69 26.62 2.32
CA SER A 221 1.18 25.84 3.46
C SER A 221 2.19 24.79 3.90
N ALA A 222 2.54 24.80 5.19
CA ALA A 222 3.37 23.77 5.80
C ALA A 222 2.75 22.36 5.71
N LEU A 223 1.43 22.25 5.46
CA LEU A 223 0.77 20.97 5.26
C LEU A 223 1.29 20.25 4.00
N LEU A 224 1.66 20.98 2.94
CA LEU A 224 2.23 20.41 1.72
C LEU A 224 3.58 19.73 1.96
N GLN A 225 4.26 20.08 3.06
CA GLN A 225 5.53 19.49 3.47
C GLN A 225 5.35 18.29 4.41
N LEU A 226 4.11 17.87 4.74
CA LEU A 226 3.90 16.71 5.60
C LEU A 226 4.37 15.42 4.90
N PRO A 227 5.12 14.54 5.62
CA PRO A 227 5.60 13.29 5.05
C PRO A 227 4.52 12.43 4.40
N SER A 228 3.26 12.53 4.86
CA SER A 228 2.14 11.72 4.38
C SER A 228 1.50 12.20 3.08
N ILE A 229 1.78 13.42 2.61
CA ILE A 229 1.21 13.92 1.34
C ILE A 229 2.28 14.46 0.38
N ARG A 230 3.53 14.58 0.83
CA ARG A 230 4.63 15.13 0.03
C ARG A 230 4.77 14.45 -1.32
N GLN A 231 4.61 13.12 -1.39
CA GLN A 231 4.73 12.40 -2.65
C GLN A 231 3.66 12.86 -3.67
N LEU A 232 2.42 13.03 -3.21
CA LEU A 232 1.31 13.53 -4.03
C LEU A 232 1.54 14.97 -4.48
N VAL A 233 2.14 15.81 -3.63
CA VAL A 233 2.56 17.17 -4.02
C VAL A 233 3.56 17.10 -5.16
N ARG A 234 4.61 16.29 -5.03
CA ARG A 234 5.69 16.18 -6.03
C ARG A 234 5.18 15.69 -7.38
N GLU A 235 4.39 14.63 -7.36
CA GLU A 235 3.86 14.00 -8.58
C GLU A 235 2.81 14.89 -9.26
N HIS A 236 1.95 15.57 -8.50
CA HIS A 236 0.98 16.49 -9.10
C HIS A 236 1.65 17.72 -9.72
N LEU A 237 2.67 18.28 -9.04
CA LEU A 237 3.46 19.38 -9.60
C LEU A 237 4.25 18.96 -10.83
N LEU A 238 4.78 17.73 -10.88
CA LEU A 238 5.37 17.16 -12.09
C LEU A 238 4.35 17.13 -13.23
N THR A 239 3.12 16.67 -12.96
CA THR A 239 2.06 16.60 -13.98
C THR A 239 1.67 18.00 -14.47
N GLN A 240 1.49 18.95 -13.56
CA GLN A 240 1.13 20.33 -13.90
C GLN A 240 2.25 21.05 -14.66
N ALA A 241 3.50 20.86 -14.26
CA ALA A 241 4.64 21.43 -14.98
C ALA A 241 4.75 20.88 -16.40
N ALA A 242 4.52 19.58 -16.60
CA ALA A 242 4.49 18.97 -17.94
C ALA A 242 3.34 19.53 -18.80
N LEU A 243 2.17 19.78 -18.20
CA LEU A 243 1.04 20.44 -18.87
C LEU A 243 1.40 21.88 -19.29
N ILE A 244 1.99 22.68 -18.38
CA ILE A 244 2.42 24.07 -18.64
C ILE A 244 3.50 24.13 -19.73
N ARG A 245 4.43 23.17 -19.75
CA ARG A 245 5.48 23.06 -20.78
C ARG A 245 4.92 22.76 -22.17
N GLY A 246 3.67 22.28 -22.24
CA GLY A 246 3.00 21.95 -23.50
C GLY A 246 3.27 20.51 -23.98
N ASP A 247 3.70 19.62 -23.09
CA ASP A 247 3.92 18.21 -23.43
C ASP A 247 2.61 17.51 -23.83
N PHE A 248 1.49 17.97 -23.24
CA PHE A 248 0.16 17.41 -23.40
C PHE A 248 -0.87 18.54 -23.48
N ALA A 249 -1.98 18.30 -24.18
CA ALA A 249 -3.13 19.20 -24.19
C ALA A 249 -4.04 19.03 -22.96
N GLN A 250 -3.97 17.87 -22.30
CA GLN A 250 -4.67 17.55 -21.07
C GLN A 250 -3.84 16.56 -20.25
N ALA A 251 -3.86 16.71 -18.94
CA ALA A 251 -3.28 15.72 -18.04
C ALA A 251 -4.12 15.56 -16.77
N ASP A 252 -4.14 14.35 -16.22
CA ASP A 252 -4.80 14.01 -14.96
C ASP A 252 -3.79 13.31 -14.02
N PHE A 253 -3.94 13.49 -12.70
CA PHE A 253 -3.14 12.79 -11.70
C PHE A 253 -4.04 11.93 -10.80
N VAL A 254 -3.71 10.64 -10.69
CA VAL A 254 -4.55 9.66 -9.99
C VAL A 254 -3.73 8.95 -8.92
N LEU A 255 -4.30 8.85 -7.72
CA LEU A 255 -3.84 7.95 -6.68
C LEU A 255 -4.74 6.72 -6.65
N ILE A 256 -4.14 5.53 -6.59
CA ILE A 256 -4.86 4.26 -6.42
C ILE A 256 -4.37 3.57 -5.16
N ALA A 257 -5.30 3.09 -4.32
CA ALA A 257 -4.97 2.24 -3.18
C ALA A 257 -6.13 1.33 -2.77
N PRO A 258 -5.89 0.21 -2.07
CA PRO A 258 -6.97 -0.59 -1.50
C PRO A 258 -7.90 0.25 -0.62
N GLN A 259 -9.21 0.03 -0.72
CA GLN A 259 -10.22 0.81 -0.01
C GLN A 259 -10.02 0.83 1.52
N HIS A 260 -9.42 -0.22 2.08
CA HIS A 260 -9.18 -0.38 3.52
C HIS A 260 -7.78 0.05 3.96
N ASN A 261 -6.96 0.62 3.07
CA ASN A 261 -5.72 1.27 3.46
C ASN A 261 -6.01 2.70 3.94
N ASP A 262 -6.60 2.81 5.15
CA ASP A 262 -7.07 4.10 5.69
C ASP A 262 -5.97 5.16 5.81
N ALA A 263 -4.70 4.74 5.91
CA ALA A 263 -3.58 5.68 5.94
C ALA A 263 -3.43 6.42 4.61
N VAL A 264 -3.67 5.74 3.48
CA VAL A 264 -3.65 6.35 2.15
C VAL A 264 -4.93 7.17 1.93
N ALA A 265 -6.10 6.65 2.31
CA ALA A 265 -7.35 7.41 2.20
C ALA A 265 -7.30 8.74 2.97
N ARG A 266 -6.84 8.75 4.23
CA ARG A 266 -6.67 9.99 5.00
C ARG A 266 -5.64 10.95 4.39
N ALA A 267 -4.59 10.43 3.76
CA ALA A 267 -3.62 11.26 3.06
C ALA A 267 -4.23 11.90 1.80
N ALA A 268 -5.03 11.14 1.04
CA ALA A 268 -5.76 11.64 -0.11
C ALA A 268 -6.74 12.75 0.31
N ASP A 269 -7.52 12.54 1.38
CA ASP A 269 -8.45 13.56 1.91
C ASP A 269 -7.71 14.83 2.35
N LEU A 270 -6.61 14.67 3.11
CA LEU A 270 -5.79 15.78 3.57
C LEU A 270 -5.19 16.56 2.40
N TYR A 271 -4.70 15.85 1.39
CA TYR A 271 -4.13 16.43 0.18
C TYR A 271 -5.19 17.18 -0.64
N GLN A 272 -6.33 16.56 -0.90
CA GLN A 272 -7.43 17.15 -1.65
C GLN A 272 -7.98 18.41 -0.98
N ALA A 273 -7.97 18.47 0.36
CA ALA A 273 -8.33 19.68 1.10
C ALA A 273 -7.40 20.88 0.85
N GLN A 274 -6.17 20.65 0.36
CA GLN A 274 -5.23 21.73 0.00
C GLN A 274 -5.45 22.28 -1.42
N LEU A 275 -6.20 21.57 -2.27
CA LEU A 275 -6.37 21.92 -3.68
C LEU A 275 -7.47 22.97 -3.88
N ASN A 276 -7.24 23.89 -4.81
CA ASN A 276 -8.29 24.73 -5.37
C ASN A 276 -9.32 23.87 -6.11
N PRO A 277 -10.57 24.36 -6.31
CA PRO A 277 -11.47 23.77 -7.28
C PRO A 277 -10.78 23.66 -8.64
N CYS A 278 -10.97 22.53 -9.34
CA CYS A 278 -10.34 22.34 -10.64
C CYS A 278 -10.86 23.37 -11.64
N LEU A 279 -9.96 24.22 -12.15
CA LEU A 279 -10.25 25.20 -13.21
C LEU A 279 -9.65 24.71 -14.53
N PRO A 280 -10.14 25.18 -15.70
CA PRO A 280 -9.50 24.90 -16.98
C PRO A 280 -7.99 25.19 -16.95
N GLY A 281 -7.18 24.28 -17.50
CA GLY A 281 -5.72 24.39 -17.49
C GLY A 281 -5.01 23.84 -16.25
N HIS A 282 -5.75 23.35 -15.26
CA HIS A 282 -5.20 22.64 -14.10
C HIS A 282 -5.39 21.15 -14.21
N VAL A 283 -4.40 20.41 -13.76
CA VAL A 283 -4.46 18.96 -13.62
C VAL A 283 -5.43 18.62 -12.48
N PRO A 284 -6.48 17.81 -12.72
CA PRO A 284 -7.33 17.31 -11.66
C PRO A 284 -6.62 16.18 -10.90
N PHE A 285 -6.91 16.10 -9.59
CA PHE A 285 -6.54 14.97 -8.74
C PHE A 285 -7.74 14.05 -8.54
N ALA A 286 -7.54 12.73 -8.69
CA ALA A 286 -8.53 11.73 -8.35
C ALA A 286 -7.94 10.65 -7.43
N PHE A 287 -8.74 10.18 -6.48
CA PHE A 287 -8.43 9.01 -5.66
C PHE A 287 -9.41 7.88 -6.00
N LEU A 288 -8.87 6.74 -6.43
CA LEU A 288 -9.64 5.54 -6.78
C LEU A 288 -9.23 4.38 -5.87
N SER A 289 -10.19 3.55 -5.49
CA SER A 289 -9.87 2.30 -4.81
C SER A 289 -9.34 1.25 -5.79
N LEU A 290 -8.44 0.39 -5.32
CA LEU A 290 -7.98 -0.77 -6.10
C LEU A 290 -9.17 -1.63 -6.55
N GLU A 291 -10.17 -1.79 -5.68
CA GLU A 291 -11.40 -2.51 -5.96
C GLU A 291 -12.21 -1.89 -7.11
N GLN A 292 -12.28 -0.56 -7.23
CA GLN A 292 -12.91 0.10 -8.36
C GLN A 292 -12.19 -0.22 -9.68
N VAL A 293 -10.85 -0.24 -9.67
CA VAL A 293 -10.05 -0.59 -10.86
C VAL A 293 -10.28 -2.04 -11.26
N ILE A 294 -10.25 -2.98 -10.31
CA ILE A 294 -10.51 -4.39 -10.59
C ILE A 294 -11.93 -4.59 -11.12
N ALA A 295 -12.93 -3.90 -10.56
CA ALA A 295 -14.29 -3.93 -11.06
C ALA A 295 -14.38 -3.38 -12.49
N ALA A 296 -13.70 -2.27 -12.80
CA ALA A 296 -13.67 -1.72 -14.16
C ALA A 296 -13.04 -2.70 -15.17
N ILE A 297 -12.00 -3.45 -14.79
CA ILE A 297 -11.40 -4.50 -15.62
C ILE A 297 -12.40 -5.64 -15.90
N ASP A 298 -13.17 -6.07 -14.91
CA ASP A 298 -14.24 -7.07 -15.11
C ASP A 298 -15.31 -6.54 -16.07
N HIS A 299 -15.83 -5.33 -15.84
CA HIS A 299 -16.87 -4.72 -16.67
C HIS A 299 -16.38 -4.43 -18.11
N ALA A 300 -15.08 -4.18 -18.30
CA ALA A 300 -14.48 -4.01 -19.62
C ALA A 300 -14.28 -5.34 -20.37
N GLY A 301 -14.56 -6.49 -19.75
CA GLY A 301 -14.59 -7.81 -20.38
C GLY A 301 -13.41 -8.72 -20.01
N ALA A 302 -12.50 -8.30 -19.13
CA ALA A 302 -11.36 -9.11 -18.69
C ALA A 302 -11.65 -9.81 -17.34
N ARG A 303 -12.78 -10.52 -17.28
CA ARG A 303 -13.35 -11.11 -16.06
C ARG A 303 -12.40 -12.03 -15.31
N ASP A 304 -11.75 -12.97 -16.00
CA ASP A 304 -10.89 -13.96 -15.35
C ASP A 304 -9.67 -13.30 -14.70
N HIS A 305 -9.10 -12.29 -15.38
CA HIS A 305 -8.00 -11.49 -14.85
C HIS A 305 -8.44 -10.65 -13.65
N ALA A 306 -9.61 -10.02 -13.72
CA ALA A 306 -10.19 -9.26 -12.61
C ALA A 306 -10.45 -10.16 -11.39
N HIS A 307 -10.99 -11.37 -11.58
CA HIS A 307 -11.15 -12.35 -10.50
C HIS A 307 -9.81 -12.75 -9.88
N ALA A 308 -8.77 -13.00 -10.70
CA ALA A 308 -7.43 -13.34 -10.20
C ALA A 308 -6.81 -12.19 -9.39
N LEU A 309 -7.00 -10.94 -9.84
CA LEU A 309 -6.62 -9.74 -9.08
C LEU A 309 -7.38 -9.65 -7.75
N HIS A 310 -8.70 -9.84 -7.77
CA HIS A 310 -9.51 -9.79 -6.56
C HIS A 310 -9.06 -10.84 -5.54
N GLN A 311 -8.99 -12.11 -5.94
CA GLN A 311 -8.56 -13.22 -5.08
C GLN A 311 -7.21 -12.95 -4.43
N ARG A 312 -6.28 -12.36 -5.20
CA ARG A 312 -4.92 -12.11 -4.72
C ARG A 312 -4.79 -10.88 -3.84
N TYR A 313 -5.49 -9.79 -4.15
CA TYR A 313 -5.19 -8.48 -3.57
C TYR A 313 -6.28 -7.93 -2.65
N THR A 314 -7.54 -8.32 -2.83
CA THR A 314 -8.69 -7.69 -2.16
C THR A 314 -9.75 -8.67 -1.64
N ASP A 315 -9.58 -9.99 -1.79
CA ASP A 315 -10.50 -11.00 -1.23
C ASP A 315 -10.22 -11.26 0.26
N TRP A 316 -10.84 -10.45 1.11
CA TRP A 316 -10.73 -10.58 2.57
C TRP A 316 -11.46 -11.81 3.12
N SER A 317 -12.33 -12.46 2.34
CA SER A 317 -13.11 -13.61 2.80
C SER A 317 -12.22 -14.79 3.19
N ALA A 318 -11.04 -14.93 2.58
CA ALA A 318 -10.06 -15.93 2.94
C ALA A 318 -9.51 -15.74 4.36
N ILE A 319 -9.37 -14.48 4.79
CA ILE A 319 -8.92 -14.13 6.14
C ILE A 319 -10.07 -14.31 7.12
N ASP A 320 -11.28 -13.88 6.76
CA ASP A 320 -12.46 -13.99 7.61
C ASP A 320 -12.74 -15.46 7.97
N ARG A 321 -12.61 -16.39 7.01
CA ARG A 321 -12.72 -17.83 7.27
C ARG A 321 -11.68 -18.31 8.29
N LEU A 322 -10.41 -17.92 8.14
CA LEU A 322 -9.36 -18.31 9.10
C LEU A 322 -9.61 -17.78 10.51
N VAL A 323 -10.10 -16.54 10.61
CA VAL A 323 -10.42 -15.91 11.90
C VAL A 323 -11.66 -16.56 12.52
N GLY A 324 -12.70 -16.84 11.74
CA GLY A 324 -13.89 -17.56 12.17
C GLY A 324 -13.54 -18.94 12.73
N ASP A 325 -12.81 -19.76 11.96
CA ASP A 325 -12.35 -21.09 12.37
C ASP A 325 -11.54 -21.04 13.68
N PHE A 326 -10.73 -19.98 13.87
CA PHE A 326 -9.95 -19.81 15.09
C PHE A 326 -10.81 -19.48 16.30
N ILE A 327 -11.84 -18.65 16.12
CA ILE A 327 -12.80 -18.32 17.18
C ILE A 327 -13.58 -19.56 17.59
N ASP A 328 -14.08 -20.32 16.61
CA ASP A 328 -14.91 -21.52 16.85
C ASP A 328 -14.15 -22.66 17.54
N ARG A 329 -12.85 -22.79 17.27
CA ARG A 329 -11.99 -23.80 17.91
C ARG A 329 -11.59 -23.46 19.35
N ARG A 330 -11.77 -22.21 19.78
CA ARG A 330 -11.46 -21.82 21.15
C ARG A 330 -12.63 -22.27 22.04
N PRO A 331 -12.43 -23.17 23.02
CA PRO A 331 -13.52 -23.54 23.91
C PRO A 331 -14.10 -22.26 24.55
N PRO A 332 -15.43 -22.16 24.74
CA PRO A 332 -16.03 -21.06 25.48
C PRO A 332 -15.24 -20.89 26.76
N ALA A 333 -14.86 -19.66 27.10
CA ALA A 333 -14.11 -19.40 28.32
C ALA A 333 -14.79 -20.15 29.46
N GLU A 334 -14.15 -21.20 29.97
CA GLU A 334 -14.56 -21.80 31.23
C GLU A 334 -14.65 -20.61 32.18
N THR A 335 -15.85 -20.40 32.72
CA THR A 335 -16.07 -19.63 33.92
C THR A 335 -15.03 -20.12 34.93
N GLN A 336 -13.88 -19.44 34.98
CA GLN A 336 -12.91 -19.62 36.04
C GLN A 336 -13.71 -19.35 37.29
N GLY A 337 -14.00 -20.44 38.00
CA GLY A 337 -14.80 -20.42 39.20
C GLY A 337 -14.28 -19.28 40.06
N ARG A 338 -15.19 -18.42 40.49
CA ARG A 338 -14.94 -17.50 41.60
C ARG A 338 -14.26 -18.30 42.70
N SER A 339 -12.95 -18.18 42.82
CA SER A 339 -12.23 -18.59 44.00
C SER A 339 -12.79 -17.72 45.12
N GLN A 340 -13.67 -18.32 45.92
CA GLN A 340 -14.24 -17.69 47.11
C GLN A 340 -13.09 -17.12 47.97
N PRO A 341 -13.22 -15.91 48.52
CA PRO A 341 -12.23 -15.41 49.47
C PRO A 341 -12.26 -16.32 50.70
N ARG A 342 -11.13 -16.97 51.01
CA ARG A 342 -10.94 -17.71 52.27
C ARG A 342 -11.08 -16.72 53.42
N PHE A 343 -12.20 -16.79 54.13
CA PHE A 343 -12.35 -16.18 55.45
C PHE A 343 -11.32 -16.80 56.40
N LEU A 344 -10.43 -15.97 56.93
CA LEU A 344 -9.58 -16.31 58.07
C LEU A 344 -10.48 -16.56 59.29
N GLN A 345 -10.68 -17.82 59.65
CA GLN A 345 -11.19 -18.20 60.97
C GLN A 345 -10.11 -17.89 62.01
N ARG A 346 -10.33 -16.86 62.82
CA ARG A 346 -9.57 -16.61 64.05
C ARG A 346 -10.00 -17.62 65.11
N HIS A 347 -9.15 -18.61 65.39
CA HIS A 347 -9.25 -19.36 66.63
C HIS A 347 -8.73 -18.53 67.80
N ARG A 348 -9.64 -18.21 68.73
CA ARG A 348 -9.31 -17.79 70.10
C ARG A 348 -8.91 -19.03 70.90
N HIS A 349 -7.74 -19.00 71.52
CA HIS A 349 -7.54 -19.60 72.83
C HIS A 349 -6.51 -18.79 73.64
N GLN A 350 -6.99 -18.22 74.75
CA GLN A 350 -6.22 -17.86 75.95
C GLN A 350 -5.63 -19.17 76.53
N SER A 351 -4.54 -19.26 77.30
CA SER A 351 -3.95 -18.40 78.34
C SER A 351 -2.62 -19.04 78.80
N GLY A 352 -1.69 -18.26 79.36
CA GLY A 352 -0.76 -18.77 80.39
C GLY A 352 0.68 -18.24 80.38
N ARG A 353 0.92 -17.25 81.25
CA ARG A 353 2.13 -16.94 82.09
C ARG A 353 3.37 -17.84 81.90
N ASN A 354 4.63 -17.38 82.00
CA ASN A 354 5.24 -16.37 82.88
C ASN A 354 6.73 -16.17 82.52
N SER A 355 7.31 -14.99 82.83
CA SER A 355 8.72 -14.69 83.27
C SER A 355 9.91 -15.30 82.49
N SER A 356 11.02 -14.67 82.14
CA SER A 356 11.75 -13.47 82.60
C SER A 356 13.14 -13.52 81.94
N ARG A 357 13.72 -12.37 81.56
CA ARG A 357 15.12 -11.94 81.80
C ARG A 357 15.63 -10.95 80.75
N CYS A 358 16.17 -9.85 81.27
CA CYS A 358 17.07 -8.89 80.63
C CYS A 358 18.25 -9.57 79.93
N ASP A 359 18.80 -8.98 78.85
CA ASP A 359 20.04 -8.21 78.99
C ASP A 359 20.32 -7.23 77.83
N THR A 360 21.04 -6.19 78.22
CA THR A 360 21.65 -5.02 77.54
C THR A 360 22.41 -5.32 76.23
N SER A 361 22.45 -4.44 75.21
CA SER A 361 23.39 -3.30 75.04
C SER A 361 23.21 -2.70 73.61
N LYS A 362 23.04 -1.37 73.41
CA LYS A 362 24.07 -0.34 73.01
C LYS A 362 24.75 -0.66 71.64
N VAL A 363 24.88 0.19 70.61
CA VAL A 363 25.23 1.62 70.50
C VAL A 363 24.83 2.17 69.09
N SER A 364 24.61 3.47 69.03
CA SER A 364 24.36 4.35 67.88
C SER A 364 25.49 4.50 66.83
N ALA A 365 25.08 5.08 65.70
CA ALA A 365 25.70 6.22 65.00
C ALA A 365 26.55 6.00 63.72
N ILE A 366 25.99 6.55 62.63
CA ILE A 366 26.57 7.55 61.72
C ILE A 366 27.86 7.17 60.96
N SER A 367 27.71 6.96 59.65
CA SER A 367 28.26 7.83 58.58
C SER A 367 27.49 7.60 57.28
#